data_AF-A0A431WID5-F1
#
_entry.id   AF-A0A431WID5-F1
#
_cell.length_a   1.000
_cell.length_b   1.000
_cell.length_c   1.000
_cell.angle_alpha   90.00
_cell.angle_beta   90.00
_cell.angle_gamma   90.00
#
_symmetry.space_group_name_H-M   'P 1'
#
loop_
_entity.id
_entity.type
_entity.pdbx_description
1 polymer ?
#
loop_
_entity_poly.entity_id
_entity_poly.type
_entity_poly.pdbx_seq_one_letter_code
_entity_poly.pdbx_strand_id
1 'polypeptide(L)' 'MKLYVHDKGVILVGKAWEIRQKLKEYNQHYDLLYDWVQNVQKQENS' A
#
# COMPACT_ATOMS: atom_id res chain seq x y z
N MET A 1 -2.05 11.33 -2.99
CA MET A 1 -1.12 10.42 -2.29
C MET A 1 -0.28 9.64 -3.30
N LYS A 2 1.04 9.58 -3.10
CA LYS A 2 2.00 8.75 -3.84
C LYS A 2 2.34 7.53 -2.99
N LEU A 3 2.39 6.36 -3.60
CA LEU A 3 2.77 5.10 -2.98
C LEU A 3 4.09 4.66 -3.61
N TYR A 4 5.10 4.39 -2.79
CA TYR A 4 6.35 3.78 -3.23
C TYR A 4 6.46 2.41 -2.59
N VAL A 5 6.65 1.37 -3.39
CA VAL A 5 6.78 0.01 -2.90
C VAL A 5 8.22 -0.44 -3.00
N HIS A 6 8.72 -0.98 -1.91
CA HIS A 6 10.03 -1.60 -1.81
C HIS A 6 9.86 -3.06 -1.41
N ASP A 7 10.90 -3.87 -1.59
CA ASP A 7 10.87 -5.32 -1.32
C ASP A 7 10.51 -5.68 0.14
N LYS A 8 10.65 -4.73 1.07
CA LYS A 8 10.41 -4.92 2.50
C LYS A 8 9.25 -4.10 3.05
N GLY A 9 8.53 -3.34 2.23
CA GLY A 9 7.43 -2.50 2.71
C GLY A 9 6.97 -1.42 1.74
N VAL A 10 6.17 -0.49 2.25
CA VAL A 10 5.54 0.58 1.46
C VAL A 10 5.73 1.93 2.13
N ILE A 11 5.91 2.96 1.32
CA ILE A 11 6.01 4.35 1.74
C ILE A 11 4.84 5.11 1.13
N LEU A 12 3.99 5.70 1.98
CA LEU A 12 2.86 6.53 1.58
C LEU A 12 3.22 8.00 1.80
N VAL A 13 3.17 8.80 0.73
CA VAL A 13 3.43 10.25 0.78
C VAL A 13 2.17 11.00 0.37
N GLY A 14 1.60 11.79 1.27
CA GLY A 14 0.37 12.54 1.00
C GLY A 14 -0.20 13.22 2.23
N LYS A 15 -1.43 13.72 2.12
CA LYS A 15 -2.13 14.31 3.27
C LYS A 15 -2.46 13.21 4.27
N ALA A 16 -2.39 13.51 5.57
CA ALA A 16 -2.59 12.51 6.62
C ALA A 16 -3.93 11.77 6.51
N TRP A 17 -5.00 12.46 6.09
CA TRP A 17 -6.31 11.83 5.91
C TRP A 17 -6.36 10.87 4.70
N GLU A 18 -5.64 11.17 3.61
CA GLU A 18 -5.54 10.30 2.44
C GLU A 18 -4.83 8.99 2.81
N ILE A 19 -3.76 9.11 3.60
CA ILE A 19 -3.00 7.97 4.11
C ILE A 19 -3.90 7.10 5.00
N ARG A 20 -4.66 7.70 5.92
CA ARG A 20 -5.58 6.97 6.79
C ARG A 20 -6.69 6.25 6.02
N GLN A 21 -7.29 6.90 5.03
CA GLN A 21 -8.29 6.27 4.17
C GLN A 21 -7.70 5.07 3.43
N LYS A 22 -6.51 5.24 2.84
CA LYS A 22 -5.87 4.17 2.09
C LYS A 22 -5.48 2.97 2.96
N LEU A 23 -4.95 3.21 4.15
CA LEU A 23 -4.66 2.15 5.11
C LEU A 23 -5.94 1.40 5.52
N LYS A 24 -7.07 2.10 5.67
CA LYS A 24 -8.35 1.48 5.99
C LYS A 24 -8.88 0.61 4.86
N GLU A 25 -8.78 1.09 3.62
CA GLU A 25 -9.12 0.28 2.42
C GLU A 25 -8.27 -0.98 2.36
N TYR A 26 -6.94 -0.87 2.53
CA TYR A 26 -6.06 -2.02 2.43
C TYR A 26 -6.25 -3.03 3.56
N ASN A 27 -6.56 -2.58 4.78
CA ASN A 27 -6.91 -3.47 5.89
C ASN A 27 -8.19 -4.28 5.65
N GLN A 28 -9.04 -3.88 4.69
CA GLN A 28 -10.20 -4.70 4.28
C GLN A 28 -9.85 -5.73 3.21
N HIS A 29 -8.76 -5.54 2.48
CA HIS A 29 -8.38 -6.37 1.34
C HIS A 29 -7.21 -7.31 1.64
N TYR A 30 -6.38 -7.00 2.65
CA TYR A 30 -5.18 -7.74 3.00
C TYR A 30 -5.07 -7.87 4.52
N ASP A 31 -4.91 -9.10 5.01
CA ASP A 31 -4.67 -9.37 6.43
C ASP A 31 -3.22 -9.10 6.83
N LEU A 32 -2.28 -9.25 5.88
CA LEU A 32 -0.84 -9.07 6.09
C LEU A 32 -0.26 -7.98 5.19
N LEU A 33 0.70 -7.23 5.74
CA LEU A 33 1.49 -6.25 4.98
C LEU A 33 2.23 -6.91 3.81
N TYR A 34 2.66 -8.17 3.97
CA TYR A 34 3.33 -8.95 2.94
C TYR A 34 2.45 -9.12 1.69
N ASP A 35 1.19 -9.52 1.87
CA ASP A 35 0.25 -9.74 0.77
C ASP A 35 -0.05 -8.43 0.03
N TRP A 36 -0.13 -7.34 0.78
CA TRP A 36 -0.30 -6.01 0.20
C TRP A 36 0.90 -5.61 -0.65
N VAL A 37 2.13 -5.72 -0.13
CA VAL A 37 3.37 -5.40 -0.87
C VAL A 37 3.45 -6.22 -2.16
N GLN A 38 3.20 -7.53 -2.07
CA GLN A 38 3.22 -8.44 -3.23
C GLN A 38 2.16 -8.05 -4.28
N ASN A 39 0.95 -7.70 -3.84
CA ASN A 39 -0.10 -7.30 -4.77
C ASN A 39 0.25 -6.00 -5.51
N VAL A 40 0.78 -5.00 -4.81
CA VAL A 40 1.15 -3.74 -5.46
C VAL A 40 2.34 -3.92 -6.39
N GLN A 41 3.39 -4.66 -5.99
CA GLN A 41 4.50 -4.97 -6.89
C GLN A 41 4.04 -5.68 -8.18
N LYS A 42 2.99 -6.52 -8.08
CA LYS A 42 2.40 -7.17 -9.24
C LYS A 42 1.66 -6.19 -10.16
N GLN A 43 0.99 -5.18 -9.60
CA GLN A 43 0.28 -4.14 -10.37
C GLN A 43 1.23 -3.14 -11.05
N GLU A 44 2.38 -2.84 -10.45
CA GLU A 44 3.35 -1.87 -11.01
C GLU A 44 4.19 -2.45 -12.17
N ASN A 45 4.32 -3.78 -12.22
CA ASN A 45 5.05 -4.51 -13.28
C ASN A 45 4.17 -5.02 -14.43
N SER A 46 2.89 -4.62 -14.50
CA SER A 46 1.94 -4.97 -15.57
C SER A 46 1.55 -3.75 -16.39
#